data_AF-A0A3S8ZQC6-F1
#
_entry.id   AF-A0A3S8ZQC6-F1
#
_cell.length_a   1.000
_cell.length_b   1.000
_cell.length_c   1.000
_cell.angle_alpha   90.00
_cell.angle_beta   90.00
_cell.angle_gamma   90.00
#
_symmetry.space_group_name_H-M   'P 1'
#
loop_
_entity.id
_entity.type
_entity.pdbx_description
1 polymer ?
#
loop_
_entity_poly.entity_id
_entity_poly.type
_entity_poly.pdbx_seq_one_letter_code
_entity_poly.pdbx_strand_id
1 'polypeptide(L)'
;MDSPEKVPEQTETSGAEDGFNLFMIVVSFLNAFALYVAVTGSGYGPAYLMIFSLFGLFVSHIVVLIWACQVEARLWPVFKYSLMINGIVFIAMGFAMNGPAAQAENDTTGGEAANTISASIDSVNYMHDWSVKYKLTDLRSNQAIGGSIVSFLAGPGGKNCCISLPKQWQAGMKVKVDWQEADKTHTKPDKYQRELEIPLYQQPGDLYVLFHPGQEVELVVSRVEPGYPAWPGKIKKDAMDACIERLSEKECKRNLPKYLSNSQEQIAADFRRYCQPENIKPDGDSMGWDKKGCAEMREYCIKEMGVDKRMCEINYEED
;
A
#
# COMPACT_ATOMS: atom_id res chain seq x y z
N MET A 1 20.17 22.58 -74.37
CA MET A 1 18.88 21.90 -74.60
C MET A 1 18.64 21.05 -73.39
N ASP A 2 17.62 21.44 -72.63
CA ASP A 2 17.24 20.95 -71.31
C ASP A 2 17.07 19.43 -71.23
N SER A 3 17.41 18.90 -70.05
CA SER A 3 16.86 17.65 -69.55
C SER A 3 16.22 17.93 -68.19
N PRO A 4 15.06 17.33 -67.89
CA PRO A 4 13.99 17.98 -67.15
C PRO A 4 14.20 17.94 -65.63
N GLU A 5 13.78 19.03 -65.00
CA GLU A 5 13.61 19.18 -63.56
C GLU A 5 12.56 18.18 -63.06
N LYS A 6 12.98 17.27 -62.19
CA LYS A 6 12.13 16.30 -61.53
C LYS A 6 11.41 17.00 -60.37
N VAL A 7 10.16 17.39 -60.58
CA VAL A 7 9.27 17.91 -59.53
C VAL A 7 9.07 16.79 -58.49
N PRO A 8 9.40 17.00 -57.20
CA PRO A 8 9.04 16.03 -56.17
C PRO A 8 7.53 16.12 -55.88
N GLU A 9 6.94 14.95 -55.82
CA GLU A 9 5.55 14.62 -55.54
C GLU A 9 5.12 15.20 -54.18
N GLN A 10 4.26 16.25 -54.20
CA GLN A 10 3.73 16.93 -53.00
C GLN A 10 2.72 16.09 -52.18
N THR A 11 2.53 14.82 -52.53
CA THR A 11 1.41 14.00 -52.05
C THR A 11 1.74 13.20 -50.79
N GLU A 12 3.01 12.90 -50.51
CA GLU A 12 3.42 12.15 -49.30
C GLU A 12 3.38 12.99 -48.02
N THR A 13 3.68 14.29 -48.12
CA THR A 13 3.74 15.18 -46.94
C THR A 13 2.36 15.50 -46.37
N SER A 14 1.31 15.59 -47.20
CA SER A 14 -0.03 15.95 -46.70
C SER A 14 -0.65 14.83 -45.85
N GLY A 15 -0.45 13.56 -46.22
CA GLY A 15 -0.95 12.43 -45.43
C GLY A 15 -0.29 12.29 -44.06
N ALA A 16 0.99 12.66 -43.95
CA ALA A 16 1.72 12.69 -42.68
C ALA A 16 1.30 13.88 -41.80
N GLU A 17 1.02 15.03 -42.38
CA GLU A 17 0.50 16.22 -41.67
C GLU A 17 -0.93 16.01 -41.16
N ASP A 18 -1.80 15.38 -41.97
CA ASP A 18 -3.18 15.05 -41.59
C ASP A 18 -3.21 14.01 -40.44
N GLY A 19 -2.33 13.01 -40.49
CA GLY A 19 -2.17 12.03 -39.41
C GLY A 19 -1.66 12.65 -38.11
N PHE A 20 -0.72 13.60 -38.19
CA PHE A 20 -0.21 14.32 -37.02
C PHE A 20 -1.28 15.21 -36.38
N ASN A 21 -2.04 15.95 -37.20
CA ASN A 21 -3.14 16.79 -36.72
C ASN A 21 -4.23 15.96 -36.03
N LEU A 22 -4.61 14.81 -36.60
CA LEU A 22 -5.59 13.92 -35.99
C LEU A 22 -5.09 13.35 -34.65
N PHE A 23 -3.82 12.96 -34.57
CA PHE A 23 -3.21 12.48 -33.33
C PHE A 23 -3.24 13.55 -32.22
N MET A 24 -2.85 14.78 -32.53
CA MET A 24 -2.87 15.89 -31.57
C MET A 24 -4.28 16.24 -31.08
N ILE A 25 -5.29 16.12 -31.95
CA ILE A 25 -6.70 16.29 -31.59
C ILE A 25 -7.14 15.21 -30.60
N VAL A 26 -6.83 13.94 -30.87
CA VAL A 26 -7.18 12.81 -29.99
C VAL A 26 -6.53 12.94 -28.61
N VAL A 27 -5.25 13.29 -28.55
CA VAL A 27 -4.54 13.53 -27.27
C VAL A 27 -5.17 14.69 -26.49
N SER A 28 -5.58 15.76 -27.18
CA SER A 28 -6.25 16.90 -26.55
C SER A 28 -7.61 16.52 -25.96
N PHE A 29 -8.40 15.69 -26.65
CA PHE A 29 -9.67 15.18 -26.14
C PHE A 29 -9.49 14.24 -24.93
N LEU A 30 -8.48 13.37 -24.95
CA LEU A 30 -8.17 12.49 -23.82
C LEU A 30 -7.74 13.28 -22.58
N ASN A 31 -6.93 14.33 -22.75
CA ASN A 31 -6.54 15.23 -21.68
C ASN A 31 -7.75 16.02 -21.13
N ALA A 32 -8.64 16.51 -21.99
CA ALA A 32 -9.87 17.19 -21.57
C ALA A 32 -10.83 16.25 -20.81
N PHE A 33 -10.94 14.98 -21.25
CA PHE A 33 -11.74 13.97 -20.56
C PHE A 33 -11.14 13.61 -19.19
N ALA A 34 -9.82 13.48 -19.09
CA ALA A 34 -9.14 13.26 -17.81
C ALA A 34 -9.35 14.43 -16.83
N LEU A 35 -9.34 15.69 -17.34
CA LEU A 35 -9.65 16.87 -16.54
C LEU A 35 -11.11 16.89 -16.07
N TYR A 36 -12.06 16.54 -16.94
CA TYR A 36 -13.48 16.41 -16.59
C TYR A 36 -13.71 15.34 -15.52
N VAL A 37 -13.06 14.18 -15.65
CA VAL A 37 -13.09 13.10 -14.66
C VAL A 37 -12.48 13.53 -13.31
N ALA A 38 -11.38 14.29 -13.33
CA ALA A 38 -10.76 14.85 -12.12
C ALA A 38 -11.71 15.79 -11.37
N VAL A 39 -12.44 16.65 -12.11
CA VAL A 39 -13.37 17.64 -11.54
C VAL A 39 -14.67 16.99 -11.04
N THR A 40 -15.11 15.89 -11.66
CA THR A 40 -16.38 15.22 -11.32
C THR A 40 -16.26 14.09 -10.30
N GLY A 41 -15.05 13.78 -9.82
CA GLY A 41 -14.83 12.95 -8.62
C GLY A 41 -15.02 11.44 -8.80
N SER A 42 -14.87 10.90 -10.02
CA SER A 42 -15.07 9.47 -10.27
C SER A 42 -13.86 8.61 -9.87
N GLY A 43 -13.74 8.26 -8.59
CA GLY A 43 -13.11 7.03 -8.05
C GLY A 43 -11.63 6.70 -8.34
N TYR A 44 -10.98 7.28 -9.34
CA TYR A 44 -9.56 7.13 -9.64
C TYR A 44 -8.82 8.29 -8.96
N GLY A 45 -7.92 7.96 -8.03
CA GLY A 45 -7.21 8.97 -7.25
C GLY A 45 -6.39 9.94 -8.12
N PRO A 46 -6.17 11.19 -7.68
CA PRO A 46 -5.50 12.25 -8.45
C PRO A 46 -4.10 11.87 -8.95
N ALA A 47 -3.42 10.93 -8.28
CA ALA A 47 -2.13 10.38 -8.72
C ALA A 47 -2.23 9.60 -10.04
N TYR A 48 -3.32 8.87 -10.28
CA TYR A 48 -3.51 8.05 -11.48
C TYR A 48 -3.71 8.94 -12.72
N LEU A 49 -4.47 10.02 -12.57
CA LEU A 49 -4.70 11.00 -13.64
C LEU A 49 -3.43 11.80 -13.96
N MET A 50 -2.59 12.09 -12.96
CA MET A 50 -1.27 12.71 -13.18
C MET A 50 -0.35 11.82 -14.01
N ILE A 51 -0.31 10.50 -13.74
CA ILE A 51 0.49 9.54 -14.50
C ILE A 51 0.04 9.46 -15.96
N PHE A 52 -1.27 9.41 -16.22
CA PHE A 52 -1.80 9.42 -17.59
C PHE A 52 -1.46 10.71 -18.35
N SER A 53 -1.54 11.87 -17.69
CA SER A 53 -1.18 13.16 -18.29
C SER A 53 0.32 13.23 -18.62
N LEU A 54 1.18 12.81 -17.70
CA LEU A 54 2.63 12.76 -17.91
C LEU A 54 3.02 11.76 -19.02
N PHE A 55 2.33 10.62 -19.10
CA PHE A 55 2.53 9.65 -20.17
C PHE A 55 2.10 10.20 -21.54
N GLY A 56 0.96 10.90 -21.61
CA GLY A 56 0.52 11.58 -22.83
C GLY A 56 1.50 12.68 -23.30
N LEU A 57 2.05 13.45 -22.37
CA LEU A 57 3.11 14.43 -22.66
C LEU A 57 4.40 13.77 -23.13
N PHE A 58 4.80 12.65 -22.55
CA PHE A 58 5.97 11.90 -22.97
C PHE A 58 5.82 11.35 -24.40
N VAL A 59 4.66 10.75 -24.72
CA VAL A 59 4.38 10.22 -26.06
C VAL A 59 4.33 11.36 -27.08
N SER A 60 3.68 12.49 -26.77
CA SER A 60 3.67 13.64 -27.67
C SER A 60 5.07 14.22 -27.90
N HIS A 61 5.95 14.23 -26.89
CA HIS A 61 7.36 14.62 -27.06
C HIS A 61 8.14 13.67 -27.96
N ILE A 62 7.96 12.35 -27.80
CA ILE A 62 8.59 11.35 -28.66
C ILE A 62 8.12 11.53 -30.12
N VAL A 63 6.83 11.70 -30.35
CA VAL A 63 6.28 11.91 -31.70
C VAL A 63 6.84 13.18 -32.33
N VAL A 64 6.94 14.28 -31.57
CA VAL A 64 7.55 15.53 -32.04
C VAL A 64 9.04 15.36 -32.35
N LEU A 65 9.79 14.60 -31.54
CA LEU A 65 11.22 14.34 -31.78
C LEU A 65 11.46 13.46 -33.02
N ILE A 66 10.62 12.45 -33.21
CA ILE A 66 10.66 11.58 -34.40
C ILE A 66 10.32 12.40 -35.66
N TRP A 67 9.30 13.26 -35.59
CA TRP A 67 8.86 14.08 -36.72
C TRP A 67 9.83 15.23 -37.03
N ALA A 68 10.43 15.85 -36.00
CA ALA A 68 11.46 16.88 -36.15
C ALA A 68 12.76 16.34 -36.77
N CYS A 69 13.05 15.04 -36.64
CA CYS A 69 14.16 14.39 -37.35
C CYS A 69 13.88 14.17 -38.84
N GLN A 70 12.63 14.22 -39.29
CA GLN A 70 12.24 13.95 -40.69
C GLN A 70 12.01 15.22 -41.53
N VAL A 71 11.80 16.39 -40.94
CA VAL A 71 11.48 17.63 -41.66
C VAL A 71 12.31 18.82 -41.17
N GLU A 72 13.33 19.22 -41.93
CA GLU A 72 14.07 20.48 -41.73
C GLU A 72 13.23 21.70 -42.16
N ALA A 73 12.11 21.98 -41.48
CA ALA A 73 11.39 23.22 -41.73
C ALA A 73 10.57 23.74 -40.53
N ARG A 74 10.95 24.94 -40.07
CA ARG A 74 10.13 26.02 -39.49
C ARG A 74 8.88 25.63 -38.65
N LEU A 75 9.04 24.89 -37.55
CA LEU A 75 7.96 24.67 -36.57
C LEU A 75 8.18 25.27 -35.18
N TRP A 76 9.18 26.14 -35.03
CA TRP A 76 9.42 26.91 -33.79
C TRP A 76 8.18 27.64 -33.23
N PRO A 77 7.27 28.22 -34.06
CA PRO A 77 6.05 28.83 -33.54
C PRO A 77 5.10 27.80 -32.91
N VAL A 78 4.87 26.66 -33.59
CA VAL A 78 3.95 25.60 -33.11
C VAL A 78 4.48 24.96 -31.83
N PHE A 79 5.79 24.77 -31.71
CA PHE A 79 6.44 24.32 -30.49
C PHE A 79 6.25 25.32 -29.34
N LYS A 80 6.43 26.63 -29.61
CA LYS A 80 6.16 27.69 -28.62
C LYS A 80 4.70 27.72 -28.17
N TYR A 81 3.75 27.57 -29.08
CA TYR A 81 2.32 27.56 -28.73
C TYR A 81 1.94 26.32 -27.90
N SER A 82 2.47 25.14 -28.24
CA SER A 82 2.25 23.92 -27.45
C SER A 82 2.85 24.03 -26.05
N LEU A 83 4.05 24.59 -25.90
CA LEU A 83 4.68 24.78 -24.59
C LEU A 83 3.95 25.84 -23.76
N MET A 84 3.43 26.91 -24.39
CA MET A 84 2.59 27.91 -23.71
C MET A 84 1.27 27.33 -23.24
N ILE A 85 0.57 26.58 -24.09
CA ILE A 85 -0.73 25.99 -23.76
C ILE A 85 -0.58 24.96 -22.63
N ASN A 86 0.41 24.06 -22.74
CA ASN A 86 0.71 23.11 -21.68
C ASN A 86 1.15 23.82 -20.38
N GLY A 87 1.98 24.86 -20.48
CA GLY A 87 2.38 25.68 -19.34
C GLY A 87 1.20 26.37 -18.63
N ILE A 88 0.24 26.92 -19.38
CA ILE A 88 -0.98 27.51 -18.83
C ILE A 88 -1.85 26.45 -18.14
N VAL A 89 -1.96 25.24 -18.70
CA VAL A 89 -2.68 24.11 -18.08
C VAL A 89 -1.99 23.69 -16.78
N PHE A 90 -0.66 23.62 -16.74
CA PHE A 90 0.09 23.30 -15.51
C PHE A 90 -0.07 24.38 -14.42
N ILE A 91 -0.08 25.66 -14.81
CA ILE A 91 -0.33 26.75 -13.87
C ILE A 91 -1.79 26.69 -13.35
N ALA A 92 -2.77 26.48 -14.22
CA ALA A 92 -4.17 26.33 -13.83
C ALA A 92 -4.41 25.10 -12.94
N MET A 93 -3.73 23.98 -13.21
CA MET A 93 -3.82 22.76 -12.40
C MET A 93 -3.07 22.92 -11.05
N GLY A 94 -1.97 23.68 -11.03
CA GLY A 94 -1.30 24.11 -9.80
C GLY A 94 -2.15 25.05 -8.94
N PHE A 95 -2.95 25.93 -9.56
CA PHE A 95 -3.96 26.74 -8.88
C PHE A 95 -5.19 25.93 -8.46
N ALA A 96 -5.57 24.87 -9.18
CA ALA A 96 -6.64 23.96 -8.75
C ALA A 96 -6.21 23.06 -7.58
N MET A 97 -4.91 22.72 -7.48
CA MET A 97 -4.34 21.93 -6.39
C MET A 97 -3.97 22.75 -5.14
N ASN A 98 -3.76 24.07 -5.27
CA ASN A 98 -3.44 24.97 -4.15
C ASN A 98 -4.45 26.10 -3.92
N GLY A 99 -5.52 26.18 -4.71
CA GLY A 99 -6.63 27.08 -4.50
C GLY A 99 -7.54 26.55 -3.39
N PRO A 100 -8.18 27.42 -2.60
CA PRO A 100 -9.17 27.01 -1.59
C PRO A 100 -10.45 26.53 -2.29
N ALA A 101 -10.39 25.38 -2.93
CA ALA A 101 -11.49 24.65 -3.53
C ALA A 101 -11.34 23.15 -3.20
N ALA A 102 -11.03 22.87 -1.94
CA ALA A 102 -11.28 21.58 -1.29
C ALA A 102 -11.66 21.78 0.19
N GLN A 103 -12.26 22.92 0.53
CA GLN A 103 -12.86 23.20 1.84
C GLN A 103 -14.08 24.12 1.70
N ALA A 104 -15.16 23.55 1.18
CA ALA A 104 -16.54 23.97 1.40
C ALA A 104 -17.36 22.69 1.17
N GLU A 105 -18.20 22.18 2.05
CA GLU A 105 -18.84 22.76 3.23
C GLU A 105 -19.40 21.54 3.99
N ASN A 106 -18.78 21.18 5.11
CA ASN A 106 -19.52 20.54 6.19
C ASN A 106 -19.45 21.53 7.36
N ASP A 107 -19.92 22.74 7.09
CA ASP A 107 -20.10 23.77 8.11
C ASP A 107 -21.50 23.61 8.70
N THR A 108 -21.63 22.58 9.53
CA THR A 108 -22.63 22.58 10.59
C THR A 108 -22.06 21.82 11.79
N THR A 109 -20.99 22.39 12.37
CA THR A 109 -20.61 22.34 13.81
C THR A 109 -19.16 22.80 13.95
N GLY A 110 -18.92 24.10 13.83
CA GLY A 110 -17.65 24.73 14.20
C GLY A 110 -17.43 24.63 15.72
N GLY A 111 -16.53 23.73 16.14
CA GLY A 111 -16.09 23.62 17.54
C GLY A 111 -15.09 22.47 17.82
N GLU A 112 -15.19 21.34 17.11
CA GLU A 112 -14.53 20.09 17.56
C GLU A 112 -13.28 19.69 16.75
N ALA A 113 -13.17 20.11 15.49
CA ALA A 113 -12.08 19.69 14.60
C ALA A 113 -10.71 20.37 14.87
N ALA A 114 -10.67 21.53 15.54
CA ALA A 114 -9.42 22.25 15.78
C ALA A 114 -8.58 21.69 16.96
N ASN A 115 -9.22 20.93 17.86
CA ASN A 115 -8.62 20.46 19.11
C ASN A 115 -8.30 18.95 19.13
N THR A 116 -8.46 18.28 18.00
CA THR A 116 -8.18 16.84 17.87
C THR A 116 -7.01 16.60 16.92
N ILE A 117 -6.40 15.42 17.04
CA ILE A 117 -5.42 14.88 16.10
C ILE A 117 -5.95 13.56 15.55
N SER A 118 -5.52 13.22 14.34
CA SER A 118 -5.69 11.87 13.81
C SER A 118 -4.50 11.02 14.28
N ALA A 119 -4.75 10.03 15.12
CA ALA A 119 -3.74 9.11 15.63
C ALA A 119 -3.85 7.75 14.94
N SER A 120 -2.70 7.14 14.64
CA SER A 120 -2.70 5.77 14.13
C SER A 120 -3.01 4.79 15.26
N ILE A 121 -3.50 3.61 14.88
CA ILE A 121 -3.67 2.49 15.79
C ILE A 121 -2.61 1.45 15.47
N ASP A 122 -1.83 1.06 16.46
CA ASP A 122 -0.84 0.00 16.35
C ASP A 122 -1.21 -1.14 17.32
N SER A 123 -0.70 -2.33 17.08
CA SER A 123 -1.01 -3.50 17.89
C SER A 123 0.21 -4.37 18.13
N VAL A 124 0.27 -4.95 19.32
CA VAL A 124 1.36 -5.81 19.76
C VAL A 124 0.77 -7.04 20.41
N ASN A 125 1.26 -8.21 20.04
CA ASN A 125 0.84 -9.48 20.62
C ASN A 125 2.00 -10.12 21.38
N TYR A 126 1.92 -10.16 22.72
CA TYR A 126 2.92 -10.77 23.60
C TYR A 126 2.73 -12.29 23.80
N MET A 127 1.78 -12.90 23.07
CA MET A 127 1.51 -14.33 23.13
C MET A 127 2.34 -15.08 22.08
N HIS A 128 2.94 -16.19 22.51
CA HIS A 128 3.74 -17.08 21.66
C HIS A 128 2.93 -18.28 21.16
N ASP A 129 1.76 -18.52 21.74
CA ASP A 129 0.88 -19.66 21.51
C ASP A 129 -0.39 -19.30 20.74
N TRP A 130 -0.77 -18.01 20.68
CA TRP A 130 -1.93 -17.54 19.96
C TRP A 130 -1.64 -16.31 19.11
N SER A 131 -2.12 -16.32 17.86
CA SER A 131 -2.37 -15.13 17.07
C SER A 131 -3.73 -14.52 17.46
N VAL A 132 -3.92 -13.24 17.20
CA VAL A 132 -5.14 -12.52 17.56
C VAL A 132 -5.73 -11.82 16.35
N LYS A 133 -7.01 -12.06 16.08
CA LYS A 133 -7.82 -11.23 15.19
C LYS A 133 -8.68 -10.30 16.03
N TYR A 134 -8.52 -9.00 15.88
CA TYR A 134 -9.25 -8.03 16.69
C TYR A 134 -9.93 -6.93 15.87
N LYS A 135 -10.88 -6.24 16.52
CA LYS A 135 -11.53 -5.03 16.04
C LYS A 135 -11.67 -4.04 17.19
N LEU A 136 -11.36 -2.77 16.94
CA LEU A 136 -11.60 -1.64 17.84
C LEU A 136 -12.84 -0.86 17.40
N THR A 137 -13.65 -0.43 18.35
CA THR A 137 -14.81 0.44 18.13
C THR A 137 -14.74 1.62 19.09
N ASP A 138 -14.74 2.85 18.58
CA ASP A 138 -14.89 4.06 19.41
C ASP A 138 -16.34 4.11 19.91
N LEU A 139 -16.53 4.11 21.23
CA LEU A 139 -17.87 4.08 21.81
C LEU A 139 -18.59 5.43 21.77
N ARG A 140 -17.89 6.53 21.46
CA ARG A 140 -18.51 7.86 21.29
C ARG A 140 -19.29 7.93 19.98
N SER A 141 -18.70 7.42 18.90
CA SER A 141 -19.29 7.41 17.56
C SER A 141 -19.92 6.06 17.17
N ASN A 142 -19.65 5.01 17.95
CA ASN A 142 -19.98 3.62 17.65
C ASN A 142 -19.42 3.13 16.29
N GLN A 143 -18.30 3.70 15.84
CA GLN A 143 -17.64 3.33 14.59
C GLN A 143 -16.45 2.41 14.82
N ALA A 144 -16.23 1.47 13.89
CA ALA A 144 -15.00 0.69 13.86
C ALA A 144 -13.84 1.60 13.45
N ILE A 145 -12.84 1.70 14.31
CA ILE A 145 -11.69 2.60 14.12
C ILE A 145 -10.40 1.85 13.78
N GLY A 146 -10.37 0.54 13.97
CA GLY A 146 -9.21 -0.28 13.68
C GLY A 146 -9.46 -1.77 13.85
N GLY A 147 -8.53 -2.58 13.40
CA GLY A 147 -8.58 -4.03 13.48
C GLY A 147 -7.46 -4.64 12.65
N SER A 148 -6.95 -5.77 13.09
CA SER A 148 -5.91 -6.50 12.37
C SER A 148 -5.89 -7.97 12.79
N ILE A 149 -5.11 -8.76 12.07
CA ILE A 149 -4.62 -10.06 12.53
C ILE A 149 -3.19 -9.84 12.98
N VAL A 150 -2.91 -10.06 14.25
CA VAL A 150 -1.58 -9.93 14.85
C VAL A 150 -1.06 -11.33 15.13
N SER A 151 0.00 -11.71 14.42
CA SER A 151 0.63 -13.03 14.58
C SER A 151 1.25 -13.20 15.96
N PHE A 152 1.76 -14.41 16.25
CA PHE A 152 2.50 -14.70 17.48
C PHE A 152 3.69 -13.74 17.64
N LEU A 153 3.90 -13.20 18.83
CA LEU A 153 5.02 -12.31 19.15
C LEU A 153 5.25 -11.17 18.14
N ALA A 154 4.18 -10.68 17.51
CA ALA A 154 4.26 -9.68 16.43
C ALA A 154 3.88 -8.28 16.92
N GLY A 155 4.32 -7.28 16.16
CA GLY A 155 4.16 -5.87 16.48
C GLY A 155 5.28 -5.33 17.37
N PRO A 156 5.41 -4.00 17.49
CA PRO A 156 4.62 -2.96 16.81
C PRO A 156 4.99 -2.81 15.31
N GLY A 157 4.37 -1.85 14.62
CA GLY A 157 4.69 -1.45 13.24
C GLY A 157 3.54 -1.66 12.24
N GLY A 158 2.45 -2.31 12.67
CA GLY A 158 1.27 -2.59 11.85
C GLY A 158 0.22 -1.47 11.93
N LYS A 159 0.65 -0.23 11.66
CA LYS A 159 -0.16 0.98 11.90
C LYS A 159 -1.33 1.08 10.92
N ASN A 160 -2.55 1.13 11.46
CA ASN A 160 -3.79 1.33 10.73
C ASN A 160 -4.40 2.69 11.06
N CYS A 161 -5.12 3.28 10.11
CA CYS A 161 -5.75 4.59 10.27
C CYS A 161 -7.24 4.46 10.65
N CYS A 162 -7.80 5.28 11.53
CA CYS A 162 -7.21 6.19 12.52
C CYS A 162 -8.26 6.45 13.61
N ILE A 163 -7.84 6.92 14.79
CA ILE A 163 -8.73 7.44 15.85
C ILE A 163 -8.53 8.95 16.04
N SER A 164 -9.62 9.68 16.24
CA SER A 164 -9.58 11.10 16.60
C SER A 164 -9.35 11.26 18.11
N LEU A 165 -8.17 11.74 18.49
CA LEU A 165 -7.76 12.00 19.87
C LEU A 165 -7.67 13.50 20.14
N PRO A 166 -8.27 14.03 21.23
CA PRO A 166 -8.02 15.38 21.69
C PRO A 166 -6.54 15.67 21.93
N LYS A 167 -6.08 16.89 21.66
CA LYS A 167 -4.70 17.33 21.95
C LYS A 167 -4.39 17.28 23.45
N GLN A 168 -5.39 17.56 24.27
CA GLN A 168 -5.36 17.38 25.72
C GLN A 168 -6.33 16.26 26.08
N TRP A 169 -5.84 15.24 26.80
CA TRP A 169 -6.68 14.11 27.21
C TRP A 169 -7.94 14.54 27.97
N GLN A 170 -9.02 13.80 27.77
CA GLN A 170 -10.32 14.00 28.41
C GLN A 170 -10.84 12.67 28.96
N ALA A 171 -11.46 12.70 30.14
CA ALA A 171 -12.06 11.50 30.73
C ALA A 171 -13.26 10.99 29.92
N GLY A 172 -13.52 9.68 29.99
CA GLY A 172 -14.69 9.04 29.39
C GLY A 172 -14.51 8.63 27.92
N MET A 173 -13.33 8.82 27.32
CA MET A 173 -13.02 8.28 26.00
C MET A 173 -12.86 6.77 26.08
N LYS A 174 -13.87 6.01 25.64
CA LYS A 174 -13.86 4.55 25.71
C LYS A 174 -13.80 3.90 24.33
N VAL A 175 -13.07 2.80 24.27
CA VAL A 175 -12.96 1.93 23.11
C VAL A 175 -13.36 0.53 23.51
N LYS A 176 -14.13 -0.13 22.65
CA LYS A 176 -14.38 -1.57 22.76
C LYS A 176 -13.40 -2.33 21.90
N VAL A 177 -12.76 -3.34 22.48
CA VAL A 177 -11.90 -4.31 21.80
C VAL A 177 -12.63 -5.64 21.75
N ASP A 178 -13.00 -6.08 20.54
CA ASP A 178 -13.48 -7.43 20.25
C ASP A 178 -12.29 -8.23 19.71
N TRP A 179 -12.00 -9.43 20.24
CA TRP A 179 -10.94 -10.27 19.69
C TRP A 179 -11.23 -11.77 19.76
N GLN A 180 -10.53 -12.51 18.90
CA GLN A 180 -10.56 -13.94 18.81
C GLN A 180 -9.14 -14.46 18.63
N GLU A 181 -8.82 -15.56 19.31
CA GLU A 181 -7.51 -16.20 19.28
C GLU A 181 -7.49 -17.34 18.26
N ALA A 182 -6.37 -17.50 17.55
CA ALA A 182 -6.16 -18.59 16.60
C ALA A 182 -4.71 -19.09 16.63
N ASP A 183 -4.51 -20.38 16.40
CA ASP A 183 -3.20 -20.97 16.15
C ASP A 183 -3.00 -21.27 14.65
N LYS A 184 -1.95 -22.04 14.31
CA LYS A 184 -1.64 -22.41 12.92
C LYS A 184 -2.71 -23.27 12.24
N THR A 185 -3.60 -23.88 13.00
CA THR A 185 -4.50 -24.95 12.57
C THR A 185 -5.97 -24.69 12.91
N HIS A 186 -6.24 -23.93 13.97
CA HIS A 186 -7.58 -23.72 14.49
C HIS A 186 -7.79 -22.31 15.01
N THR A 187 -8.97 -21.76 14.74
CA THR A 187 -9.48 -20.57 15.44
C THR A 187 -10.26 -21.03 16.66
N LYS A 188 -9.97 -20.47 17.85
CA LYS A 188 -10.77 -20.78 19.05
C LYS A 188 -12.22 -20.37 18.83
N PRO A 189 -13.21 -21.17 19.26
CA PRO A 189 -14.62 -20.79 19.14
C PRO A 189 -14.96 -19.58 20.01
N ASP A 190 -14.24 -19.39 21.11
CA ASP A 190 -14.43 -18.29 22.04
C ASP A 190 -14.14 -16.95 21.39
N LYS A 191 -15.00 -15.97 21.70
CA LYS A 191 -14.82 -14.57 21.34
C LYS A 191 -14.81 -13.77 22.62
N TYR A 192 -13.84 -12.87 22.71
CA TYR A 192 -13.64 -12.03 23.88
C TYR A 192 -13.97 -10.57 23.55
N GLN A 193 -14.44 -9.85 24.55
CA GLN A 193 -14.78 -8.43 24.43
C GLN A 193 -14.39 -7.71 25.72
N ARG A 194 -13.79 -6.53 25.58
CA ARG A 194 -13.61 -5.59 26.69
C ARG A 194 -13.87 -4.16 26.25
N GLU A 195 -14.45 -3.37 27.15
CA GLU A 195 -14.46 -1.92 27.05
C GLU A 195 -13.35 -1.35 27.93
N LEU A 196 -12.53 -0.49 27.34
CA LEU A 196 -11.38 0.12 27.99
C LEU A 196 -11.43 1.62 27.79
N GLU A 197 -11.07 2.37 28.82
CA GLU A 197 -10.87 3.81 28.69
C GLU A 197 -9.48 4.07 28.07
N ILE A 198 -9.40 5.02 27.15
CA ILE A 198 -8.13 5.49 26.61
C ILE A 198 -7.36 6.12 27.78
N PRO A 199 -6.15 5.62 28.11
CA PRO A 199 -5.42 6.08 29.28
C PRO A 199 -5.03 7.55 29.14
N LEU A 200 -4.80 8.21 30.28
CA LEU A 200 -4.28 9.57 30.34
C LEU A 200 -2.97 9.67 29.54
N TYR A 201 -2.91 10.66 28.65
CA TYR A 201 -1.70 11.03 27.93
C TYR A 201 -1.41 12.53 28.07
N GLN A 202 -0.13 12.88 28.21
CA GLN A 202 0.31 14.28 28.25
C GLN A 202 0.38 14.89 26.85
N GLN A 203 0.84 14.09 25.89
CA GLN A 203 0.93 14.46 24.48
C GLN A 203 0.33 13.32 23.66
N PRO A 204 -0.47 13.63 22.65
CA PRO A 204 -1.07 12.59 21.86
C PRO A 204 0.00 11.93 20.97
N GLY A 205 -0.21 10.65 20.69
CA GLY A 205 0.59 9.78 19.85
C GLY A 205 -0.28 8.66 19.29
N ASP A 206 0.33 7.58 18.84
CA ASP A 206 -0.40 6.41 18.36
C ASP A 206 -1.12 5.71 19.52
N LEU A 207 -2.29 5.14 19.25
CA LEU A 207 -3.01 4.27 20.17
C LEU A 207 -2.55 2.83 19.95
N TYR A 208 -1.83 2.29 20.92
CA TYR A 208 -1.40 0.91 20.95
C TYR A 208 -2.42 0.03 21.64
N VAL A 209 -2.69 -1.12 21.03
CA VAL A 209 -3.53 -2.19 21.56
C VAL A 209 -2.64 -3.39 21.83
N LEU A 210 -2.41 -3.69 23.10
CA LEU A 210 -1.45 -4.71 23.51
C LEU A 210 -2.21 -5.94 24.04
N PHE A 211 -2.01 -7.07 23.38
CA PHE A 211 -2.57 -8.36 23.79
C PHE A 211 -1.54 -9.10 24.63
N HIS A 212 -1.92 -9.37 25.88
CA HIS A 212 -1.09 -10.04 26.87
C HIS A 212 -1.60 -11.48 27.10
N PRO A 213 -0.73 -12.39 27.56
CA PRO A 213 -1.16 -13.73 27.99
C PRO A 213 -2.29 -13.66 29.03
N GLY A 214 -3.19 -14.64 29.00
CA GLY A 214 -4.31 -14.71 29.94
C GLY A 214 -5.46 -13.76 29.64
N GLN A 215 -5.71 -13.45 28.35
CA GLN A 215 -6.84 -12.62 27.90
C GLN A 215 -6.82 -11.19 28.48
N GLU A 216 -5.62 -10.69 28.76
CA GLU A 216 -5.40 -9.31 29.20
C GLU A 216 -5.15 -8.43 27.97
N VAL A 217 -5.84 -7.29 27.92
CA VAL A 217 -5.68 -6.28 26.87
C VAL A 217 -5.39 -4.95 27.53
N GLU A 218 -4.38 -4.26 27.03
CA GLU A 218 -3.94 -2.94 27.49
C GLU A 218 -4.04 -1.95 26.34
N LEU A 219 -4.49 -0.72 26.65
CA LEU A 219 -4.39 0.41 25.74
C LEU A 219 -3.28 1.33 26.21
N VAL A 220 -2.51 1.88 25.28
CA VAL A 220 -1.47 2.88 25.54
C VAL A 220 -1.52 3.96 24.47
N VAL A 221 -1.41 5.23 24.85
CA VAL A 221 -1.16 6.31 23.89
C VAL A 221 0.29 6.75 24.02
N SER A 222 1.06 6.65 22.93
CA SER A 222 2.51 6.91 22.97
C SER A 222 3.07 7.36 21.62
N ARG A 223 4.15 8.13 21.64
CA ARG A 223 4.94 8.48 20.44
C ARG A 223 6.13 7.56 20.22
N VAL A 224 6.45 6.73 21.20
CA VAL A 224 7.50 5.71 21.12
C VAL A 224 6.86 4.33 21.21
N GLU A 225 7.60 3.33 20.77
CA GLU A 225 7.18 1.93 20.70
C GLU A 225 7.72 1.13 21.91
N PRO A 226 7.18 -0.06 22.22
CA PRO A 226 7.83 -0.99 23.14
C PRO A 226 9.30 -1.23 22.76
N GLY A 227 10.16 -1.39 23.76
CA GLY A 227 11.62 -1.45 23.62
C GLY A 227 12.31 -0.10 23.86
N TYR A 228 11.61 1.02 23.72
CA TYR A 228 12.17 2.34 24.02
C TYR A 228 12.09 2.67 25.53
N PRO A 229 13.10 3.35 26.12
CA PRO A 229 13.08 3.70 27.54
C PRO A 229 11.88 4.53 28.01
N ALA A 230 11.32 5.36 27.12
CA ALA A 230 10.17 6.23 27.41
C ALA A 230 8.81 5.53 27.23
N TRP A 231 8.79 4.24 26.88
CA TRP A 231 7.57 3.48 26.65
C TRP A 231 6.72 3.38 27.95
N PRO A 232 5.46 3.86 27.95
CA PRO A 232 4.67 3.91 29.18
C PRO A 232 3.94 2.60 29.50
N GLY A 233 3.83 1.65 28.56
CA GLY A 233 3.08 0.40 28.77
C GLY A 233 3.69 -0.56 29.80
N LYS A 234 2.89 -1.54 30.25
CA LYS A 234 3.25 -2.51 31.30
C LYS A 234 4.51 -3.32 30.97
N ILE A 235 4.58 -3.90 29.77
CA ILE A 235 5.76 -4.63 29.28
C ILE A 235 6.65 -3.65 28.54
N LYS A 236 7.93 -3.56 28.97
CA LYS A 236 8.88 -2.58 28.46
C LYS A 236 9.62 -3.02 27.20
N LYS A 237 9.90 -4.30 27.05
CA LYS A 237 10.60 -4.86 25.89
C LYS A 237 9.64 -5.13 24.73
N ASP A 238 10.18 -5.40 23.55
CA ASP A 238 9.37 -5.92 22.45
C ASP A 238 8.83 -7.33 22.78
N ALA A 239 7.93 -7.81 21.92
CA ALA A 239 7.20 -9.04 22.18
C ALA A 239 8.09 -10.29 22.28
N MET A 240 9.13 -10.40 21.47
CA MET A 240 10.05 -11.53 21.49
C MET A 240 10.89 -11.50 22.75
N ASP A 241 11.54 -10.38 23.04
CA ASP A 241 12.40 -10.23 24.20
C ASP A 241 11.62 -10.43 25.51
N ALA A 242 10.39 -9.90 25.59
CA ALA A 242 9.50 -10.12 26.73
C ALA A 242 9.02 -11.56 26.87
N CYS A 243 9.01 -12.34 25.78
CA CYS A 243 8.75 -13.79 25.84
C CYS A 243 9.96 -14.53 26.41
N ILE A 244 11.17 -14.22 25.94
CA ILE A 244 12.42 -14.87 26.36
C ILE A 244 12.74 -14.61 27.85
N GLU A 245 12.25 -13.50 28.41
CA GLU A 245 12.33 -13.28 29.87
C GLU A 245 11.52 -14.29 30.69
N ARG A 246 10.47 -14.88 30.10
CA ARG A 246 9.54 -15.79 30.79
C ARG A 246 9.75 -17.25 30.42
N LEU A 247 10.26 -17.51 29.21
CA LEU A 247 10.33 -18.84 28.59
C LEU A 247 11.65 -19.00 27.83
N SER A 248 11.97 -20.24 27.45
CA SER A 248 13.12 -20.47 26.56
C SER A 248 12.87 -19.88 25.16
N GLU A 249 13.94 -19.44 24.49
CA GLU A 249 13.85 -18.95 23.11
C GLU A 249 13.22 -19.98 22.15
N LYS A 250 13.52 -21.27 22.34
CA LYS A 250 12.91 -22.36 21.57
C LYS A 250 11.38 -22.39 21.73
N GLU A 251 10.89 -22.19 22.94
CA GLU A 251 9.45 -22.16 23.22
C GLU A 251 8.79 -20.93 22.58
N CYS A 252 9.41 -19.75 22.70
CA CYS A 252 8.91 -18.52 22.10
C CYS A 252 8.85 -18.60 20.56
N LYS A 253 9.82 -19.25 19.93
CA LYS A 253 9.90 -19.39 18.47
C LYS A 253 9.03 -20.52 17.90
N ARG A 254 8.47 -21.41 18.71
CA ARG A 254 7.74 -22.62 18.26
C ARG A 254 6.66 -22.33 17.21
N ASN A 255 5.90 -21.25 17.40
CA ASN A 255 4.79 -20.90 16.51
C ASN A 255 5.12 -19.81 15.49
N LEU A 256 6.33 -19.25 15.55
CA LEU A 256 6.73 -18.27 14.54
C LEU A 256 6.92 -18.93 13.17
N PRO A 257 6.76 -18.16 12.08
CA PRO A 257 7.25 -18.56 10.78
C PRO A 257 8.76 -18.81 10.85
N LYS A 258 9.22 -19.90 10.24
CA LYS A 258 10.66 -20.19 10.18
C LYS A 258 11.42 -19.16 9.35
N TYR A 259 10.78 -18.67 8.29
CA TYR A 259 11.34 -17.67 7.38
C TYR A 259 10.56 -16.36 7.48
N LEU A 260 11.24 -15.27 7.16
CA LEU A 260 10.60 -13.96 7.06
C LEU A 260 9.53 -13.98 5.96
N SER A 261 8.46 -13.22 6.17
CA SER A 261 7.40 -13.09 5.17
C SER A 261 7.95 -12.55 3.84
N ASN A 262 7.58 -13.19 2.73
CA ASN A 262 8.02 -12.94 1.37
C ASN A 262 9.54 -13.08 1.13
N SER A 263 10.28 -13.71 2.05
CA SER A 263 11.70 -14.04 1.83
C SER A 263 11.84 -15.12 0.75
N GLN A 264 13.02 -15.17 0.11
CA GLN A 264 13.28 -16.18 -0.91
C GLN A 264 13.25 -17.59 -0.31
N GLU A 265 13.66 -17.73 0.94
CA GLU A 265 13.59 -18.97 1.71
C GLU A 265 12.15 -19.40 1.97
N GLN A 266 11.26 -18.46 2.31
CA GLN A 266 9.82 -18.76 2.43
C GLN A 266 9.25 -19.21 1.10
N ILE A 267 9.54 -18.49 0.01
CA ILE A 267 9.02 -18.84 -1.31
C ILE A 267 9.53 -20.21 -1.74
N ALA A 268 10.80 -20.54 -1.47
CA ALA A 268 11.34 -21.87 -1.72
C ALA A 268 10.61 -22.94 -0.87
N ALA A 269 10.30 -22.65 0.40
CA ALA A 269 9.53 -23.55 1.25
C ALA A 269 8.09 -23.76 0.77
N ASP A 270 7.43 -22.69 0.34
CA ASP A 270 6.09 -22.77 -0.24
C ASP A 270 6.09 -23.57 -1.54
N PHE A 271 7.10 -23.36 -2.40
CA PHE A 271 7.33 -24.20 -3.59
C PHE A 271 7.39 -25.69 -3.21
N ARG A 272 8.22 -26.07 -2.24
CA ARG A 272 8.32 -27.48 -1.78
C ARG A 272 6.99 -28.01 -1.25
N ARG A 273 6.19 -27.17 -0.59
CA ARG A 273 4.89 -27.55 -0.03
C ARG A 273 3.83 -27.76 -1.12
N TYR A 274 3.67 -26.81 -2.03
CA TYR A 274 2.62 -26.83 -3.05
C TYR A 274 2.94 -27.77 -4.21
N CYS A 275 4.21 -27.99 -4.53
CA CYS A 275 4.63 -28.87 -5.61
C CYS A 275 4.81 -30.35 -5.20
N GLN A 276 4.31 -30.75 -4.04
CA GLN A 276 4.22 -32.18 -3.72
C GLN A 276 3.20 -32.87 -4.64
N PRO A 277 3.43 -34.13 -5.05
CA PRO A 277 2.56 -34.86 -5.97
C PRO A 277 1.07 -34.87 -5.56
N GLU A 278 0.79 -34.91 -4.27
CA GLU A 278 -0.55 -34.88 -3.69
C GLU A 278 -1.25 -33.52 -3.76
N ASN A 279 -0.50 -32.42 -3.92
CA ASN A 279 -1.00 -31.05 -3.90
C ASN A 279 -1.10 -30.42 -5.30
N ILE A 280 -0.42 -31.01 -6.30
CA ILE A 280 -0.44 -30.54 -7.69
C ILE A 280 -1.83 -30.74 -8.29
N LYS A 281 -2.41 -29.65 -8.78
CA LYS A 281 -3.71 -29.67 -9.46
C LYS A 281 -3.57 -30.06 -10.95
N PRO A 282 -4.66 -30.53 -11.60
CA PRO A 282 -4.67 -30.75 -13.04
C PRO A 282 -4.34 -29.47 -13.82
N ASP A 283 -3.71 -29.64 -14.99
CA ASP A 283 -3.28 -28.53 -15.84
C ASP A 283 -4.46 -27.66 -16.28
N GLY A 284 -4.32 -26.33 -16.16
CA GLY A 284 -5.33 -25.35 -16.57
C GLY A 284 -6.34 -24.89 -15.49
N ASP A 285 -6.24 -25.41 -14.25
CA ASP A 285 -7.17 -25.10 -13.14
C ASP A 285 -6.51 -24.31 -11.97
N SER A 286 -5.27 -23.84 -12.11
CA SER A 286 -4.55 -23.22 -10.98
C SER A 286 -3.84 -21.91 -11.30
N MET A 287 -3.82 -21.01 -10.31
CA MET A 287 -2.95 -19.84 -10.24
C MET A 287 -1.48 -20.24 -10.02
N GLY A 288 -0.90 -21.05 -10.91
CA GLY A 288 0.56 -21.24 -11.01
C GLY A 288 1.18 -22.43 -10.26
N TRP A 289 0.41 -23.40 -9.75
CA TRP A 289 0.93 -24.60 -9.04
C TRP A 289 0.53 -25.92 -9.73
N ASP A 290 0.41 -25.91 -11.05
CA ASP A 290 0.33 -27.12 -11.86
C ASP A 290 1.74 -27.68 -12.14
N LYS A 291 1.84 -28.79 -12.90
CA LYS A 291 3.15 -29.41 -13.19
C LYS A 291 4.11 -28.44 -13.86
N LYS A 292 3.60 -27.59 -14.74
CA LYS A 292 4.39 -26.61 -15.48
C LYS A 292 4.85 -25.49 -14.55
N GLY A 293 3.96 -24.91 -13.77
CA GLY A 293 4.28 -23.86 -12.80
C GLY A 293 5.29 -24.31 -11.76
N CYS A 294 5.18 -25.55 -11.28
CA CYS A 294 6.17 -26.15 -10.39
C CYS A 294 7.55 -26.31 -11.05
N ALA A 295 7.61 -26.71 -12.32
CA ALA A 295 8.89 -26.80 -13.04
C ALA A 295 9.53 -25.42 -13.23
N GLU A 296 8.74 -24.41 -13.62
CA GLU A 296 9.20 -23.02 -13.79
C GLU A 296 9.66 -22.41 -12.48
N MET A 297 8.91 -22.62 -11.39
CA MET A 297 9.27 -22.13 -10.06
C MET A 297 10.56 -22.79 -9.55
N ARG A 298 10.77 -24.09 -9.83
CA ARG A 298 12.04 -24.76 -9.51
C ARG A 298 13.21 -24.12 -10.27
N GLU A 299 13.04 -23.86 -11.57
CA GLU A 299 14.09 -23.20 -12.35
C GLU A 299 14.39 -21.79 -11.82
N TYR A 300 13.37 -21.01 -11.51
CA TYR A 300 13.52 -19.68 -10.92
C TYR A 300 14.24 -19.73 -9.58
N CYS A 301 13.90 -20.68 -8.70
CA CYS A 301 14.60 -20.91 -7.44
C CYS A 301 16.11 -21.19 -7.66
N ILE A 302 16.43 -22.04 -8.63
CA ILE A 302 17.84 -22.41 -8.90
C ILE A 302 18.62 -21.25 -9.53
N LYS A 303 18.01 -20.50 -10.45
CA LYS A 303 18.72 -19.48 -11.25
C LYS A 303 18.77 -18.12 -10.57
N GLU A 304 17.66 -17.68 -9.99
CA GLU A 304 17.46 -16.28 -9.58
C GLU A 304 17.45 -16.08 -8.06
N MET A 305 17.05 -17.08 -7.28
CA MET A 305 17.02 -16.94 -5.81
C MET A 305 18.41 -17.15 -5.19
N GLY A 306 18.76 -16.30 -4.23
CA GLY A 306 19.97 -16.35 -3.40
C GLY A 306 19.88 -17.32 -2.22
N VAL A 307 19.05 -18.36 -2.34
CA VAL A 307 18.93 -19.43 -1.32
C VAL A 307 19.94 -20.55 -1.56
N ASP A 308 20.17 -21.39 -0.56
CA ASP A 308 20.85 -22.67 -0.77
C ASP A 308 20.09 -23.48 -1.82
N LYS A 309 20.79 -23.90 -2.88
CA LYS A 309 20.16 -24.57 -4.03
C LYS A 309 19.51 -25.90 -3.66
N ARG A 310 19.91 -26.52 -2.55
CA ARG A 310 19.24 -27.69 -1.98
C ARG A 310 17.79 -27.37 -1.61
N MET A 311 17.48 -26.14 -1.18
CA MET A 311 16.11 -25.70 -0.89
C MET A 311 15.20 -25.69 -2.13
N CYS A 312 15.76 -25.72 -3.34
CA CYS A 312 14.98 -25.81 -4.58
C CYS A 312 14.62 -27.26 -4.96
N GLU A 313 14.99 -28.24 -4.13
CA GLU A 313 14.56 -29.63 -4.30
C GLU A 313 13.27 -29.88 -3.52
N ILE A 314 12.28 -30.52 -4.16
CA ILE A 314 10.95 -30.77 -3.56
C ILE A 314 11.05 -31.65 -2.31
N ASN A 315 12.04 -32.54 -2.27
CA ASN A 315 12.32 -33.47 -1.17
C ASN A 315 13.35 -32.93 -0.16
N TYR A 316 13.72 -31.65 -0.23
CA TYR A 316 14.58 -31.06 0.78
C TYR A 316 13.87 -31.02 2.12
N GLU A 317 14.43 -31.75 3.08
CA GLU A 317 14.03 -31.69 4.48
C GLU A 317 14.81 -30.59 5.18
N GLU A 318 14.09 -29.87 6.01
CA GLU A 318 14.65 -28.80 6.79
C GLU A 318 15.20 -29.33 8.12
N ASP A 319 16.43 -28.92 8.45
CA ASP A 319 17.00 -29.12 9.79
C ASP A 319 16.22 -28.37 10.90
#